data_AF-A3K245-F1
#
_entry.id   AF-A3K245-F1
#
_cell.length_a   1.000
_cell.length_b   1.000
_cell.length_c   1.000
_cell.angle_alpha   90.00
_cell.angle_beta   90.00
_cell.angle_gamma   90.00
#
_symmetry.space_group_name_H-M   'P 1'
#
loop_
_entity.id
_entity.type
_entity.pdbx_description
1 polymer ?
#
loop_
_entity_poly.entity_id
_entity_poly.type
_entity_poly.pdbx_seq_one_letter_code
_entity_poly.pdbx_strand_id
1 'polypeptide(L)'
;MQGTSTNVLGKTRSSRPGQAPRQRPDRGPKDAAEKRKTRMFAVMKTGGKQYKVAAGDTLRVEKLAADAGETVQFNDILMLGGDSVVVGAPFVSGAAVQAEVVDQVKGEKLIHFVKRRRKHSSQRTKGHRQQLTVLRITEILSEGADKTGVKAAIGAGSAPKAASNDAAAPAAAAPAAAGDDLTQITGVGPAAAKKLNEAGITSYAQLAAVDPETFEATKVKPEWVEQAKTLA
;
A
#
# COMPACT_ATOMS: atom_id res chain seq x y z
N MET A 1 -46.15 83.21 -21.67
CA MET A 1 -47.59 82.90 -21.46
C MET A 1 -47.82 81.53 -22.08
N GLN A 2 -48.04 80.49 -21.27
CA GLN A 2 -49.40 79.95 -20.97
C GLN A 2 -50.14 79.66 -22.29
N GLY A 3 -50.49 78.44 -22.69
CA GLY A 3 -50.46 77.12 -22.07
C GLY A 3 -51.22 76.13 -22.98
N THR A 4 -51.00 74.84 -22.73
CA THR A 4 -51.97 73.72 -22.83
C THR A 4 -52.76 73.49 -24.12
N SER A 5 -52.66 72.28 -24.72
CA SER A 5 -53.52 71.15 -24.33
C SER A 5 -53.34 69.90 -25.25
N THR A 6 -53.16 68.72 -24.62
CA THR A 6 -53.78 67.38 -24.85
C THR A 6 -54.04 66.84 -26.27
N ASN A 7 -53.96 65.54 -26.62
CA ASN A 7 -53.60 64.25 -26.00
C ASN A 7 -53.79 63.15 -27.11
N VAL A 8 -53.33 61.92 -26.84
CA VAL A 8 -53.76 60.60 -27.39
C VAL A 8 -53.11 60.04 -28.67
N LEU A 9 -52.19 59.09 -28.47
CA LEU A 9 -52.09 57.77 -29.15
C LEU A 9 -51.04 56.97 -28.33
N GLY A 10 -51.29 55.85 -27.67
CA GLY A 10 -52.07 54.68 -28.06
C GLY A 10 -51.14 53.48 -28.26
N LYS A 11 -50.84 52.74 -27.17
CA LYS A 11 -50.59 51.27 -27.08
C LYS A 11 -49.56 50.64 -28.05
N THR A 12 -48.50 49.96 -27.61
CA THR A 12 -48.55 48.67 -26.89
C THR A 12 -47.24 48.39 -26.15
N ARG A 13 -47.33 48.08 -24.85
CA ARG A 13 -46.22 47.48 -24.09
C ARG A 13 -46.30 45.97 -24.31
N SER A 14 -45.30 45.38 -24.94
CA SER A 14 -45.15 43.92 -24.96
C SER A 14 -44.96 43.43 -23.53
N SER A 15 -45.87 42.59 -23.06
CA SER A 15 -45.75 41.93 -21.77
C SER A 15 -44.56 40.98 -21.82
N ARG A 16 -43.58 41.18 -20.92
CA ARG A 16 -42.65 40.10 -20.59
C ARG A 16 -43.46 38.99 -19.93
N PRO A 17 -43.43 37.74 -20.42
CA PRO A 17 -44.02 36.64 -19.67
C PRO A 17 -43.29 36.54 -18.33
N GLY A 18 -44.08 36.60 -17.25
CA GLY A 18 -43.57 36.46 -15.89
C GLY A 18 -42.78 35.16 -15.77
N GLN A 19 -41.48 35.29 -15.59
CA GLN A 19 -40.61 34.16 -15.29
C GLN A 19 -41.00 33.69 -13.88
N ALA A 20 -41.61 32.52 -13.79
CA ALA A 20 -41.99 31.91 -12.52
C ALA A 20 -40.81 31.94 -11.53
N PRO A 21 -41.05 32.17 -10.23
CA PRO A 21 -39.98 32.05 -9.24
C PRO A 21 -39.44 30.63 -9.35
N ARG A 22 -38.17 30.51 -9.77
CA ARG A 22 -37.46 29.22 -9.78
C ARG A 22 -37.55 28.68 -8.37
N GLN A 23 -38.33 27.61 -8.17
CA GLN A 23 -38.36 26.90 -6.90
C GLN A 23 -36.91 26.58 -6.54
N ARG A 24 -36.45 27.11 -5.40
CA ARG A 24 -35.15 26.73 -4.86
C ARG A 24 -35.24 25.22 -4.63
N PRO A 25 -34.31 24.40 -5.16
CA PRO A 25 -34.33 22.98 -4.85
C PRO A 25 -34.26 22.88 -3.32
N ASP A 26 -35.28 22.26 -2.74
CA ASP A 26 -35.39 22.06 -1.30
C ASP A 26 -34.16 21.23 -0.88
N ARG A 27 -33.21 21.88 -0.19
CA ARG A 27 -31.99 21.21 0.29
C ARG A 27 -32.39 20.29 1.42
N GLY A 28 -32.61 19.03 1.08
CA GLY A 28 -32.96 18.01 2.06
C GLY A 28 -31.84 17.78 3.08
N PRO A 29 -32.14 17.23 4.26
CA PRO A 29 -31.16 16.94 5.30
C PRO A 29 -30.02 15.99 4.87
N LYS A 30 -30.19 15.24 3.77
CA LYS A 30 -29.17 14.35 3.19
C LYS A 30 -27.96 15.13 2.67
N ASP A 31 -28.18 16.28 2.03
CA ASP A 31 -27.10 17.13 1.51
C ASP A 31 -26.22 17.70 2.63
N ALA A 32 -26.79 17.89 3.83
CA ALA A 32 -26.07 18.38 5.00
C ALA A 32 -25.17 17.30 5.62
N ALA A 33 -25.63 16.05 5.67
CA ALA A 33 -24.85 14.92 6.15
C ALA A 33 -23.68 14.58 5.22
N GLU A 34 -23.92 14.58 3.91
CA GLU A 34 -22.89 14.38 2.89
C GLU A 34 -21.82 15.49 2.95
N LYS A 35 -22.25 16.76 3.10
CA LYS A 35 -21.34 17.89 3.34
C LYS A 35 -20.53 17.79 4.63
N ARG A 36 -21.08 17.23 5.70
CA ARG A 36 -20.33 17.01 6.96
C ARG A 36 -19.23 15.97 6.76
N LYS A 37 -19.51 14.91 6.01
CA LYS A 37 -18.51 13.88 5.67
C LYS A 37 -17.36 14.46 4.82
N THR A 38 -17.67 15.35 3.86
CA THR A 38 -16.67 16.08 3.07
C THR A 38 -15.93 17.18 3.86
N ARG A 39 -16.51 17.67 4.97
CA ARG A 39 -15.84 18.64 5.86
C ARG A 39 -14.75 18.00 6.72
N MET A 40 -14.79 16.69 6.92
CA MET A 40 -13.80 15.99 7.72
C MET A 40 -12.54 15.72 6.88
N PHE A 41 -11.38 16.13 7.40
CA PHE A 41 -10.08 15.94 6.77
C PHE A 41 -9.04 15.47 7.78
N ALA A 42 -8.00 14.79 7.30
CA ALA A 42 -6.86 14.37 8.12
C ALA A 42 -5.56 14.88 7.51
N VAL A 43 -4.54 15.10 8.35
CA VAL A 43 -3.16 15.27 7.91
C VAL A 43 -2.40 14.01 8.27
N MET A 44 -2.08 13.20 7.27
CA MET A 44 -1.35 11.95 7.44
C MET A 44 0.11 12.10 6.98
N LYS A 45 1.00 11.32 7.58
CA LYS A 45 2.41 11.24 7.18
C LYS A 45 2.66 9.92 6.47
N THR A 46 3.22 9.99 5.26
CA THR A 46 3.62 8.81 4.49
C THR A 46 4.81 9.14 3.59
N GLY A 47 5.75 8.20 3.45
CA GLY A 47 6.94 8.39 2.63
C GLY A 47 7.79 9.61 3.00
N GLY A 48 7.75 10.04 4.26
CA GLY A 48 8.45 11.24 4.75
C GLY A 48 7.77 12.57 4.43
N LYS A 49 6.61 12.57 3.77
CA LYS A 49 5.82 13.77 3.43
C LYS A 49 4.52 13.79 4.22
N GLN A 50 3.93 14.97 4.37
CA GLN A 50 2.62 15.15 4.99
C GLN A 50 1.59 15.49 3.90
N TYR A 51 0.42 14.86 3.97
CA TYR A 51 -0.67 15.04 3.03
C TYR A 51 -1.96 15.37 3.77
N LYS A 52 -2.64 16.43 3.32
CA LYS A 52 -4.01 16.72 3.72
C LYS A 52 -4.95 15.88 2.85
N VAL A 53 -5.84 15.13 3.48
CA VAL A 53 -6.75 14.22 2.79
C VAL A 53 -8.17 14.34 3.31
N ALA A 54 -9.14 14.24 2.41
CA ALA A 54 -10.55 14.06 2.71
C ALA A 54 -11.04 12.71 2.14
N ALA A 55 -12.20 12.25 2.62
CA ALA A 55 -12.82 11.03 2.09
C ALA A 55 -13.18 11.22 0.60
N GLY A 56 -12.78 10.28 -0.24
CA GLY A 56 -12.97 10.32 -1.69
C GLY A 56 -11.82 10.92 -2.50
N ASP A 57 -10.81 11.52 -1.85
CA ASP A 57 -9.66 12.11 -2.55
C ASP A 57 -8.78 11.04 -3.21
N THR A 58 -8.19 11.38 -4.36
CA THR A 58 -7.17 10.57 -5.03
C THR A 58 -5.81 11.23 -4.94
N LEU A 59 -4.80 10.51 -4.44
CA LEU A 59 -3.48 11.05 -4.16
C LEU A 59 -2.36 10.13 -4.66
N ARG A 60 -1.22 10.74 -4.99
CA ARG A 60 0.01 10.02 -5.40
C ARG A 60 1.03 10.06 -4.28
N VAL A 61 1.44 8.90 -3.81
CA VAL A 61 2.43 8.74 -2.72
C VAL A 61 3.63 7.92 -3.19
N GLU A 62 4.66 7.89 -2.35
CA GLU A 62 5.79 6.98 -2.50
C GLU A 62 5.31 5.53 -2.56
N LYS A 63 6.14 4.67 -3.15
CA LYS A 63 5.80 3.26 -3.36
C LYS A 63 5.54 2.53 -2.05
N LEU A 64 4.39 1.87 -1.97
CA LEU A 64 3.97 1.00 -0.87
C LEU A 64 4.12 -0.48 -1.22
N ALA A 65 4.29 -1.32 -0.21
CA ALA A 65 4.32 -2.78 -0.32
C ALA A 65 2.90 -3.38 -0.28
N ALA A 66 2.05 -2.92 -1.22
CA ALA A 66 0.67 -3.37 -1.37
C ALA A 66 0.30 -3.43 -2.85
N ASP A 67 -0.48 -4.43 -3.23
CA ASP A 67 -0.88 -4.66 -4.62
C ASP A 67 -2.08 -3.77 -5.02
N ALA A 68 -2.32 -3.62 -6.33
CA ALA A 68 -3.47 -2.87 -6.81
C ALA A 68 -4.79 -3.57 -6.41
N GLY A 69 -5.72 -2.79 -5.87
CA GLY A 69 -6.99 -3.26 -5.30
C GLY A 69 -6.94 -3.58 -3.81
N GLU A 70 -5.77 -3.59 -3.17
CA GLU A 70 -5.68 -3.81 -1.73
C GLU A 70 -6.10 -2.55 -0.93
N THR A 71 -6.77 -2.76 0.19
CA THR A 71 -7.01 -1.74 1.20
C THR A 71 -5.83 -1.65 2.17
N VAL A 72 -5.31 -0.44 2.35
CA VAL A 72 -4.20 -0.12 3.24
C VAL A 72 -4.64 0.88 4.30
N GLN A 73 -4.10 0.69 5.51
CA GLN A 73 -4.37 1.56 6.65
C GLN A 73 -3.13 2.39 7.01
N PHE A 74 -3.32 3.71 7.15
CA PHE A 74 -2.32 4.65 7.64
C PHE A 74 -2.62 5.02 9.09
N ASN A 75 -1.70 4.67 9.99
CA ASN A 75 -1.81 4.96 11.43
C ASN A 75 -1.10 6.27 11.82
N ASP A 76 -0.18 6.76 10.98
CA ASP A 76 0.59 7.98 11.24
C ASP A 76 -0.24 9.23 10.91
N ILE A 77 -1.13 9.61 11.82
CA ILE A 77 -1.99 10.80 11.69
C ILE A 77 -1.54 11.90 12.66
N LEU A 78 -1.31 13.09 12.12
CA LEU A 78 -0.85 14.24 12.89
C LEU A 78 -2.01 15.13 13.35
N MET A 79 -3.07 15.21 12.54
CA MET A 79 -4.19 16.11 12.78
C MET A 79 -5.46 15.55 12.17
N LEU A 80 -6.58 15.71 12.88
CA LEU A 80 -7.93 15.51 12.37
C LEU A 80 -8.66 16.86 12.40
N GLY A 81 -9.32 17.19 11.31
CA GLY A 81 -10.11 18.40 11.16
C GLY A 81 -11.54 18.07 10.75
N GLY A 82 -12.49 18.83 11.26
CA GLY A 82 -13.92 18.67 11.00
C GLY A 82 -14.68 19.78 11.71
N ASP A 83 -15.68 19.41 12.51
CA ASP A 83 -16.40 20.35 13.38
C ASP A 83 -15.52 20.81 14.56
N SER A 84 -14.66 19.92 15.08
CA SER A 84 -13.59 20.24 16.03
C SER A 84 -12.23 19.84 15.45
N VAL A 85 -11.19 20.61 15.80
CA VAL A 85 -9.82 20.37 15.34
C VAL A 85 -9.06 19.65 16.45
N VAL A 86 -8.53 18.46 16.13
CA VAL A 86 -7.71 17.65 17.04
C VAL A 86 -6.30 17.61 16.48
N VAL A 87 -5.34 18.13 17.25
CA VAL A 87 -3.92 18.12 16.89
C VAL A 87 -3.21 17.10 17.76
N GLY A 88 -2.46 16.18 17.15
CA GLY A 88 -1.69 15.15 17.83
C GLY A 88 -0.39 15.69 18.42
N ALA A 89 0.17 14.94 19.37
CA ALA A 89 1.45 15.27 20.00
C ALA A 89 2.27 13.99 20.26
N PRO A 90 3.00 13.43 19.27
CA PRO A 90 3.17 13.85 17.87
C PRO A 90 2.11 13.29 16.90
N PHE A 91 1.37 12.24 17.30
CA PHE A 91 0.31 11.62 16.52
C PHE A 91 -1.00 11.62 17.31
N VAL A 92 -2.14 11.46 16.62
CA VAL A 92 -3.45 11.27 17.26
C VAL A 92 -3.64 9.77 17.52
N SER A 93 -3.73 9.38 18.79
CA SER A 93 -3.89 7.97 19.19
C SER A 93 -5.21 7.39 18.69
N GLY A 94 -5.17 6.19 18.11
CA GLY A 94 -6.37 5.46 17.69
C GLY A 94 -7.03 5.98 16.39
N ALA A 95 -6.46 7.01 15.77
CA ALA A 95 -6.91 7.51 14.48
C ALA A 95 -6.27 6.72 13.34
N ALA A 96 -7.02 6.46 12.27
CA ALA A 96 -6.50 5.83 11.06
C ALA A 96 -7.17 6.35 9.79
N VAL A 97 -6.41 6.40 8.70
CA VAL A 97 -6.94 6.66 7.35
C VAL A 97 -6.90 5.36 6.57
N GLN A 98 -8.05 4.93 6.07
CA GLN A 98 -8.15 3.80 5.17
C GLN A 98 -8.16 4.31 3.73
N ALA A 99 -7.38 3.63 2.89
CA ALA A 99 -7.28 3.93 1.48
C ALA A 99 -7.24 2.64 0.67
N GLU A 100 -7.77 2.71 -0.55
CA GLU A 100 -7.63 1.67 -1.55
C GLU A 100 -6.46 2.03 -2.47
N VAL A 101 -5.63 1.04 -2.78
CA VAL A 101 -4.59 1.15 -3.80
C VAL A 101 -5.23 1.02 -5.17
N VAL A 102 -5.31 2.10 -5.93
CA VAL A 102 -5.91 2.06 -7.27
C VAL A 102 -4.91 1.45 -8.26
N ASP A 103 -3.67 1.95 -8.28
CA ASP A 103 -2.66 1.51 -9.23
C ASP A 103 -1.23 1.86 -8.77
N GLN A 104 -0.23 1.16 -9.30
CA GLN A 104 1.19 1.49 -9.16
C GLN A 104 1.74 2.03 -10.48
N VAL A 105 1.92 3.35 -10.53
CA VAL A 105 2.31 4.07 -11.74
C VAL A 105 3.77 4.53 -11.71
N LYS A 106 4.37 4.66 -12.89
CA LYS A 106 5.65 5.36 -13.04
C LYS A 106 5.37 6.84 -13.30
N GLY A 107 5.99 7.70 -12.51
CA GLY A 107 5.94 9.14 -12.69
C GLY A 107 6.56 9.61 -14.01
N GLU A 108 6.51 10.92 -14.20
CA GLU A 108 7.10 11.58 -15.35
C GLU A 108 8.61 11.32 -15.42
N LYS A 109 9.15 11.24 -16.64
CA LYS A 109 10.57 11.00 -16.85
C LYS A 109 11.33 12.28 -16.57
N LEU A 110 12.03 12.32 -15.45
CA LEU A 110 12.96 13.39 -15.15
C LEU A 110 14.31 13.07 -15.79
N ILE A 111 14.82 13.97 -16.62
CA ILE A 111 16.10 13.79 -17.32
C ILE A 111 17.19 14.51 -16.52
N HIS A 112 18.08 13.73 -15.92
CA HIS A 112 19.29 14.23 -15.30
C HIS A 112 20.39 14.34 -16.36
N PHE A 113 20.65 15.57 -16.80
CA PHE A 113 21.69 15.88 -17.79
C PHE A 113 22.90 16.53 -17.11
N VAL A 114 24.07 15.90 -17.22
CA VAL A 114 25.33 16.42 -16.70
C VAL A 114 26.30 16.61 -17.85
N LYS A 115 26.87 17.80 -17.95
CA LYS A 115 27.90 18.14 -18.95
C LYS A 115 28.89 19.15 -18.36
N ARG A 116 30.20 18.90 -18.51
CA ARG A 116 31.23 19.89 -18.20
C ARG A 116 31.64 20.65 -19.47
N ARG A 117 31.73 21.98 -19.39
CA ARG A 117 31.89 22.90 -20.55
C ARG A 117 33.03 22.53 -21.51
N ARG A 118 34.23 22.22 -20.99
CA ARG A 118 35.44 22.00 -21.79
C ARG A 118 35.83 20.53 -21.96
N LYS A 119 34.99 19.59 -21.49
CA LYS A 119 35.26 18.15 -21.58
C LYS A 119 34.14 17.51 -22.40
N HIS A 120 34.32 17.46 -23.72
CA HIS A 120 33.30 16.97 -24.66
C HIS A 120 32.86 15.51 -24.39
N SER A 121 33.75 14.68 -23.81
CA SER A 121 33.42 13.31 -23.40
C SER A 121 32.62 13.19 -22.09
N SER A 122 32.34 14.30 -21.40
CA SER A 122 31.69 14.30 -20.08
C SER A 122 30.16 14.39 -20.11
N GLN A 123 29.54 14.53 -21.28
CA GLN A 123 28.09 14.57 -21.39
C GLN A 123 27.47 13.22 -20.97
N ARG A 124 26.52 13.26 -20.03
CA ARG A 124 25.78 12.09 -19.54
C ARG A 124 24.31 12.48 -19.37
N THR A 125 23.45 11.75 -20.04
CA THR A 125 21.99 11.89 -19.93
C THR A 125 21.45 10.64 -19.25
N LYS A 126 20.91 10.77 -18.04
CA LYS A 126 20.26 9.67 -17.32
C LYS A 126 18.78 10.02 -17.13
N GLY A 127 17.89 9.09 -17.50
CA GLY A 127 16.48 9.22 -17.15
C GLY A 127 16.21 8.62 -15.77
N HIS A 128 15.38 9.28 -14.97
CA HIS A 128 14.77 8.72 -13.77
C HIS A 128 13.25 8.77 -13.90
N ARG A 129 12.57 7.71 -13.47
CA ARG A 129 11.11 7.66 -13.32
C ARG A 129 10.82 7.15 -11.92
N GLN A 130 10.22 7.99 -11.09
CA GLN A 130 9.84 7.59 -9.74
C GLN A 130 8.67 6.60 -9.81
N GLN A 131 8.71 5.56 -8.98
CA GLN A 131 7.58 4.66 -8.79
C GLN A 131 6.64 5.29 -7.75
N LEU A 132 5.39 5.47 -8.11
CA LEU A 132 4.36 6.11 -7.29
C LEU A 132 3.18 5.16 -7.14
N THR A 133 2.53 5.20 -5.99
CA THR A 133 1.28 4.50 -5.76
C THR A 133 0.14 5.52 -5.79
N VAL A 134 -0.89 5.24 -6.59
CA VAL A 134 -2.12 6.03 -6.62
C VAL A 134 -3.08 5.44 -5.60
N LEU A 135 -3.49 6.26 -4.64
CA LEU A 135 -4.41 5.88 -3.58
C LEU A 135 -5.72 6.64 -3.71
N ARG A 136 -6.81 5.99 -3.35
CA ARG A 136 -8.12 6.59 -3.13
C ARG A 136 -8.50 6.46 -1.67
N ILE A 137 -8.79 7.58 -1.00
CA ILE A 137 -9.18 7.57 0.41
C ILE A 137 -10.63 7.10 0.54
N THR A 138 -10.86 6.05 1.32
CA THR A 138 -12.19 5.50 1.56
C THR A 138 -12.81 6.14 2.79
N GLU A 139 -12.12 6.05 3.93
CA GLU A 139 -12.64 6.45 5.23
C GLU A 139 -11.55 7.01 6.14
N ILE A 140 -11.95 7.95 7.00
CA ILE A 140 -11.11 8.53 8.06
C ILE A 140 -11.76 8.12 9.39
N LEU A 141 -11.04 7.32 10.17
CA LEU A 141 -11.43 6.86 11.50
C LEU A 141 -10.80 7.80 12.54
N SER A 142 -11.61 8.40 13.40
CA SER A 142 -11.13 9.26 14.49
C SER A 142 -10.61 8.48 15.68
N GLU A 143 -11.22 7.32 15.97
CA GLU A 143 -10.87 6.42 17.07
C GLU A 143 -11.08 4.96 16.63
N GLY A 144 -10.37 4.01 17.27
CA GLY A 144 -10.58 2.58 17.06
C GLY A 144 -9.83 1.93 15.89
N ALA A 145 -8.76 2.57 15.40
CA ALA A 145 -7.89 2.05 14.35
C ALA A 145 -7.35 0.62 14.57
N ASP A 146 -7.11 0.21 15.81
CA ASP A 146 -6.43 -1.06 16.10
C ASP A 146 -7.30 -2.30 15.83
N LYS A 147 -8.60 -2.11 15.62
CA LYS A 147 -9.58 -3.20 15.50
C LYS A 147 -9.90 -3.58 14.05
N THR A 148 -9.42 -2.83 13.07
CA THR A 148 -9.93 -2.94 11.69
C THR A 148 -9.29 -4.07 10.88
N GLY A 149 -8.21 -4.68 11.36
CA GLY A 149 -7.60 -5.85 10.71
C GLY A 149 -7.08 -5.61 9.29
N VAL A 150 -7.00 -4.34 8.87
CA VAL A 150 -6.55 -3.93 7.52
C VAL A 150 -5.02 -3.89 7.50
N LYS A 151 -4.44 -4.24 6.35
CA LYS A 151 -2.99 -4.27 6.13
C LYS A 151 -2.39 -2.87 6.38
N ALA A 152 -1.42 -2.79 7.28
CA ALA A 152 -0.73 -1.54 7.56
C ALA A 152 0.08 -1.08 6.33
N ALA A 153 0.05 0.22 6.03
CA ALA A 153 0.79 0.78 4.91
C ALA A 153 2.30 0.82 5.21
N ILE A 154 3.05 -0.15 4.68
CA ILE A 154 4.52 -0.21 4.79
C ILE A 154 5.15 0.27 3.49
N GLY A 155 6.16 1.15 3.59
CA GLY A 155 6.94 1.59 2.44
C GLY A 155 7.77 0.45 1.85
N ALA A 156 7.83 0.34 0.52
CA ALA A 156 8.52 -0.75 -0.16
C ALA A 156 10.04 -0.82 0.13
N GLY A 157 10.64 0.25 0.68
CA GLY A 157 12.04 0.26 1.13
C GLY A 157 12.28 -0.32 2.54
N SER A 158 11.22 -0.49 3.34
CA SER A 158 11.25 -1.06 4.70
C SER A 158 10.59 -2.45 4.78
N ALA A 159 10.16 -3.02 3.65
CA ALA A 159 9.73 -4.41 3.62
C ALA A 159 10.96 -5.33 3.73
N PRO A 160 10.91 -6.42 4.53
CA PRO A 160 11.89 -7.49 4.39
C PRO A 160 11.80 -7.99 2.95
N LYS A 161 12.96 -8.17 2.33
CA LYS A 161 13.10 -8.51 0.90
C LYS A 161 12.46 -9.86 0.60
N ALA A 162 11.17 -9.86 0.28
CA ALA A 162 10.52 -10.94 -0.46
C ALA A 162 10.77 -10.69 -1.96
N ALA A 163 11.43 -11.65 -2.60
CA ALA A 163 11.77 -11.62 -4.00
C ALA A 163 10.51 -11.58 -4.87
N SER A 164 10.38 -10.57 -5.72
CA SER A 164 9.43 -10.57 -6.83
C SER A 164 9.93 -11.55 -7.90
N ASN A 165 9.45 -12.79 -7.85
CA ASN A 165 9.56 -13.75 -8.94
C ASN A 165 8.22 -13.78 -9.69
N ASP A 166 8.11 -13.01 -10.77
CA ASP A 166 7.13 -13.28 -11.82
C ASP A 166 7.84 -14.05 -12.94
N ALA A 167 7.76 -15.37 -12.86
CA ALA A 167 7.92 -16.26 -14.00
C ALA A 167 7.09 -17.53 -13.74
N ALA A 168 5.92 -17.58 -14.39
CA ALA A 168 5.17 -18.74 -14.86
C ALA A 168 4.98 -19.96 -13.92
N ALA A 169 3.72 -20.23 -13.59
CA ALA A 169 3.23 -21.47 -12.96
C ALA A 169 3.69 -22.75 -13.68
N PRO A 170 3.79 -23.88 -12.95
CA PRO A 170 2.64 -24.77 -12.98
C PRO A 170 2.20 -25.36 -11.62
N ALA A 171 0.99 -25.90 -11.69
CA ALA A 171 0.11 -26.54 -10.72
C ALA A 171 0.71 -27.51 -9.67
N ALA A 172 0.04 -27.49 -8.52
CA ALA A 172 -0.33 -28.61 -7.64
C ALA A 172 0.75 -29.42 -6.88
N ALA A 173 0.79 -29.27 -5.54
CA ALA A 173 0.75 -30.40 -4.58
C ALA A 173 0.64 -29.90 -3.12
N ALA A 174 0.01 -30.74 -2.30
CA ALA A 174 -0.45 -30.56 -0.92
C ALA A 174 0.68 -30.66 0.15
N PRO A 175 0.38 -30.51 1.47
CA PRO A 175 1.32 -30.14 2.54
C PRO A 175 2.02 -31.34 3.23
N ALA A 176 2.96 -31.00 4.12
CA ALA A 176 3.57 -31.80 5.21
C ALA A 176 5.03 -32.27 5.01
N ALA A 177 5.90 -31.81 5.92
CA ALA A 177 7.03 -32.59 6.41
C ALA A 177 7.35 -32.09 7.84
N ALA A 178 6.74 -32.76 8.82
CA ALA A 178 7.23 -32.78 10.18
C ALA A 178 8.49 -33.68 10.20
N GLY A 179 9.64 -33.08 9.91
CA GLY A 179 10.94 -33.75 9.90
C GLY A 179 11.97 -32.86 10.60
N ASP A 180 12.84 -33.49 11.38
CA ASP A 180 13.84 -32.79 12.17
C ASP A 180 14.96 -32.20 11.30
N ASP A 181 15.53 -31.08 11.75
CA ASP A 181 16.58 -30.36 11.01
C ASP A 181 17.95 -31.06 11.11
N LEU A 182 18.24 -31.94 10.15
CA LEU A 182 19.52 -32.68 10.07
C LEU A 182 20.80 -31.80 10.03
N THR A 183 20.68 -30.48 9.87
CA THR A 183 21.83 -29.56 9.95
C THR A 183 22.34 -29.31 11.37
N GLN A 184 21.59 -29.73 12.40
CA GLN A 184 22.03 -29.64 13.79
C GLN A 184 23.10 -30.68 14.17
N ILE A 185 23.35 -31.68 13.32
CA ILE A 185 24.42 -32.66 13.51
C ILE A 185 25.75 -32.04 13.10
N THR A 186 26.75 -32.13 13.97
CA THR A 186 28.04 -31.50 13.72
C THR A 186 28.73 -32.13 12.50
N GLY A 187 29.10 -31.30 11.53
CA GLY A 187 29.72 -31.74 10.27
C GLY A 187 28.73 -32.07 9.15
N VAL A 188 27.41 -32.11 9.39
CA VAL A 188 26.39 -32.21 8.33
C VAL A 188 26.11 -30.82 7.75
N GLY A 189 26.78 -30.49 6.65
CA GLY A 189 26.52 -29.24 5.93
C GLY A 189 25.23 -29.27 5.10
N PRO A 190 24.73 -28.11 4.62
CA PRO A 190 23.48 -28.02 3.83
C PRO A 190 23.43 -28.93 2.60
N ALA A 191 24.57 -29.16 1.95
CA ALA A 191 24.67 -30.06 0.80
C ALA A 191 24.53 -31.54 1.18
N ALA A 192 24.97 -31.94 2.38
CA ALA A 192 24.81 -33.29 2.89
C ALA A 192 23.39 -33.53 3.41
N ALA A 193 22.82 -32.57 4.13
CA ALA A 193 21.41 -32.59 4.55
C ALA A 193 20.47 -32.73 3.35
N LYS A 194 20.74 -32.01 2.25
CA LYS A 194 19.97 -32.14 1.01
C LYS A 194 20.06 -33.55 0.40
N LYS A 195 21.25 -34.16 0.38
CA LYS A 195 21.44 -35.54 -0.11
C LYS A 195 20.77 -36.58 0.78
N LEU A 196 20.75 -36.37 2.10
CA LEU A 196 20.08 -37.26 3.06
C LEU A 196 18.55 -37.17 2.92
N ASN A 197 18.02 -35.96 2.78
CA ASN A 197 16.60 -35.73 2.52
C ASN A 197 16.17 -36.29 1.16
N GLU A 198 17.00 -36.13 0.12
CA GLU A 198 16.77 -36.74 -1.21
C GLU A 198 16.85 -38.27 -1.16
N ALA A 199 17.65 -38.84 -0.25
CA ALA A 199 17.72 -40.27 0.03
C ALA A 199 16.59 -40.77 0.96
N GLY A 200 15.65 -39.91 1.35
CA GLY A 200 14.49 -40.27 2.18
C GLY A 200 14.77 -40.37 3.69
N ILE A 201 15.95 -39.94 4.15
CA ILE A 201 16.27 -39.82 5.57
C ILE A 201 15.89 -38.40 5.98
N THR A 202 14.75 -38.23 6.64
CA THR A 202 14.16 -36.92 6.98
C THR A 202 13.97 -36.70 8.50
N SER A 203 14.46 -37.63 9.33
CA SER A 203 14.42 -37.54 10.80
C SER A 203 15.66 -38.15 11.45
N TYR A 204 15.96 -37.76 12.69
CA TYR A 204 17.11 -38.30 13.44
C TYR A 204 17.00 -39.81 13.69
N ALA A 205 15.78 -40.31 13.96
CA ALA A 205 15.53 -41.73 14.20
C ALA A 205 15.83 -42.59 12.96
N GLN A 206 15.54 -42.08 11.77
CA GLN A 206 15.86 -42.76 10.50
C GLN A 206 17.36 -42.76 10.23
N LEU A 207 18.07 -41.67 10.54
CA LEU A 207 19.53 -41.60 10.38
C LEU A 207 20.26 -42.52 11.38
N ALA A 208 19.74 -42.67 12.60
CA ALA A 208 20.29 -43.54 13.63
C ALA A 208 20.17 -45.04 13.32
N ALA A 209 19.19 -45.42 12.50
CA ALA A 209 18.91 -46.80 12.10
C ALA A 209 19.64 -47.25 10.82
N VAL A 210 20.31 -46.32 10.12
CA VAL A 210 21.06 -46.63 8.89
C VAL A 210 22.47 -47.10 9.24
N ASP A 211 22.82 -48.29 8.73
CA ASP A 211 24.15 -48.88 8.90
C ASP A 211 25.16 -48.23 7.93
N PRO A 212 26.31 -47.71 8.42
CA PRO A 212 27.19 -46.83 7.66
C PRO A 212 27.88 -47.49 6.45
N GLU A 213 27.85 -48.83 6.33
CA GLU A 213 28.50 -49.54 5.23
C GLU A 213 27.56 -49.90 4.07
N THR A 214 26.24 -49.76 4.21
CA THR A 214 25.29 -50.23 3.18
C THR A 214 24.88 -49.13 2.17
N PHE A 215 25.24 -47.86 2.41
CA PHE A 215 24.91 -46.73 1.52
C PHE A 215 26.15 -46.10 0.88
N GLU A 216 26.60 -46.64 -0.26
CA GLU A 216 27.78 -46.11 -0.98
C GLU A 216 27.57 -44.70 -1.58
N ALA A 217 26.32 -44.27 -1.82
CA ALA A 217 26.02 -42.96 -2.42
C ALA A 217 26.12 -41.77 -1.43
N THR A 218 25.95 -42.04 -0.14
CA THR A 218 25.96 -41.02 0.91
C THR A 218 26.89 -41.56 1.98
N LYS A 219 28.17 -41.19 1.91
CA LYS A 219 29.21 -41.59 2.87
C LYS A 219 28.88 -41.03 4.26
N VAL A 220 27.90 -41.64 4.94
CA VAL A 220 27.41 -41.25 6.26
C VAL A 220 28.51 -41.62 7.25
N LYS A 221 29.03 -40.60 7.94
CA LYS A 221 30.05 -40.83 8.96
C LYS A 221 29.41 -41.48 10.20
N PRO A 222 30.09 -42.44 10.85
CA PRO A 222 29.58 -43.08 12.06
C PRO A 222 29.29 -42.06 13.18
N GLU A 223 30.07 -40.97 13.25
CA GLU A 223 29.85 -39.85 14.19
C GLU A 223 28.48 -39.19 14.03
N TRP A 224 27.92 -39.14 12.81
CA TRP A 224 26.60 -38.56 12.55
C TRP A 224 25.47 -39.46 13.06
N VAL A 225 25.65 -40.78 12.99
CA VAL A 225 24.70 -41.78 13.48
C VAL A 225 24.64 -41.77 15.01
N GLU A 226 25.78 -41.62 15.67
CA GLU A 226 25.84 -41.50 17.14
C GLU A 226 25.20 -40.21 17.64
N GLN A 227 25.45 -39.08 16.99
CA GLN A 227 24.83 -37.80 17.35
C GLN A 227 23.33 -37.80 17.06
N ALA A 228 22.89 -38.44 15.96
CA ALA A 228 21.47 -38.62 15.70
C ALA A 228 20.78 -39.43 16.80
N LYS A 229 21.42 -40.47 17.36
CA LYS A 229 20.88 -41.21 18.52
C LYS A 229 20.72 -40.36 19.78
N THR A 230 21.52 -39.31 19.95
CA THR A 230 21.40 -38.38 21.09
C THR A 230 20.36 -37.28 20.88
N LEU A 231 19.98 -37.00 19.63
CA LEU A 231 19.05 -35.94 19.24
C LEU A 231 17.66 -36.46 18.85
N ALA A 232 17.52 -37.76 18.57
CA ALA A 232 16.27 -38.49 18.37
C ALA A 232 15.58 -38.81 19.72
#